data_AF-A0A953ZY33-F1
#
_entry.id   AF-A0A953ZY33-F1
#
_cell.length_a   1.000
_cell.length_b   1.000
_cell.length_c   1.000
_cell.angle_alpha   90.00
_cell.angle_beta   90.00
_cell.angle_gamma   90.00
#
_symmetry.space_group_name_H-M   'P 1'
#
loop_
_entity.id
_entity.type
_entity.pdbx_description
1 polymer ?
#
loop_
_entity_poly.entity_id
_entity_poly.type
_entity_poly.pdbx_seq_one_letter_code
_entity_poly.pdbx_strand_id
1 'polypeptide(L)'
;MSTESATRTPTNTSPRSGVIPSAKALRPFLYTTPVRFPCPLPAEVHDGLAELEQRVGEDVQGIVRSLVNYTVSVHNARTRATGSGSATTVSVLNRRRRAARAWVLAILTGRVDGTTLHTLTHTWLPQLIGTGPDTSLAVAPGERLVEFLRGNISARVMDEPADNLVLHAKALHGLEVVLGIHLQAVRDQAAD
;
A
#
# COMPACT_ATOMS: atom_id res chain seq x y z
N MET A 1 -19.35 -75.58 -12.85
CA MET A 1 -18.06 -74.88 -12.70
C MET A 1 -17.55 -74.53 -14.09
N SER A 2 -17.90 -73.34 -14.57
CA SER A 2 -17.35 -72.74 -15.79
C SER A 2 -17.42 -71.23 -15.62
N THR A 3 -16.30 -70.60 -15.90
CA THR A 3 -15.95 -69.19 -15.76
C THR A 3 -16.57 -68.36 -16.88
N GLU A 4 -17.13 -67.19 -16.56
CA GLU A 4 -17.24 -66.12 -17.54
C GLU A 4 -17.01 -64.74 -16.91
N SER A 5 -16.03 -64.08 -17.50
CA SER A 5 -15.48 -62.79 -17.16
C SER A 5 -16.42 -61.66 -17.57
N ALA A 6 -16.58 -60.66 -16.72
CA ALA A 6 -16.99 -59.32 -17.15
C ALA A 6 -16.10 -58.28 -16.45
N THR A 7 -15.06 -57.93 -17.18
CA THR A 7 -14.10 -56.85 -16.97
C THR A 7 -14.82 -55.52 -16.69
N ARG A 8 -14.71 -54.98 -15.47
CA ARG A 8 -15.11 -53.60 -15.18
C ARG A 8 -13.94 -52.66 -15.50
N THR A 9 -14.08 -51.93 -16.59
CA THR A 9 -13.23 -50.80 -16.97
C THR A 9 -13.61 -49.58 -16.12
N PRO A 10 -12.70 -48.95 -15.36
CA PRO A 10 -12.94 -47.60 -14.85
C PRO A 10 -12.70 -46.60 -15.96
N THR A 11 -13.76 -45.94 -16.44
CA THR A 11 -13.67 -44.71 -17.24
C THR A 11 -13.15 -43.58 -16.37
N ASN A 12 -11.82 -43.54 -16.23
CA ASN A 12 -11.08 -42.31 -15.98
C ASN A 12 -10.80 -41.67 -17.33
N THR A 13 -11.05 -40.36 -17.47
CA THR A 13 -10.27 -39.35 -18.23
C THR A 13 -11.22 -38.23 -18.66
N SER A 14 -11.50 -37.30 -17.75
CA SER A 14 -11.70 -35.90 -18.14
C SER A 14 -10.39 -35.17 -17.80
N PRO A 15 -9.59 -34.74 -18.78
CA PRO A 15 -8.62 -33.71 -18.52
C PRO A 15 -9.40 -32.40 -18.61
N ARG A 16 -10.02 -31.96 -17.51
CA ARG A 16 -10.21 -30.52 -17.35
C ARG A 16 -8.80 -29.97 -17.26
N SER A 17 -8.33 -29.48 -18.41
CA SER A 17 -7.12 -28.67 -18.56
C SER A 17 -7.29 -27.45 -17.66
N GLY A 18 -7.04 -27.65 -16.37
CA GLY A 18 -6.81 -26.61 -15.41
C GLY A 18 -5.49 -26.02 -15.83
N VAL A 19 -5.56 -24.92 -16.57
CA VAL A 19 -4.44 -24.00 -16.71
C VAL A 19 -3.99 -23.69 -15.29
N ILE A 20 -2.89 -24.32 -14.86
CA ILE A 20 -2.23 -23.94 -13.61
C ILE A 20 -1.77 -22.51 -13.87
N PRO A 21 -2.35 -21.50 -13.20
CA PRO A 21 -1.91 -20.13 -13.42
C PRO A 21 -0.43 -20.07 -13.06
N SER A 22 0.37 -19.66 -14.05
CA SER A 22 1.81 -19.42 -13.94
C SER A 22 2.13 -18.71 -12.63
N ALA A 23 3.06 -19.27 -11.87
CA ALA A 23 3.45 -18.89 -10.51
C ALA A 23 4.15 -17.52 -10.39
N LYS A 24 3.80 -16.51 -11.19
CA LYS A 24 4.36 -15.14 -11.13
C LYS A 24 3.36 -14.00 -11.36
N ALA A 25 2.05 -14.25 -11.33
CA ALA A 25 1.12 -13.15 -11.07
C ALA A 25 1.07 -12.93 -9.55
N LEU A 26 1.91 -12.03 -9.04
CA LEU A 26 1.65 -11.39 -7.74
C LEU A 26 0.17 -11.00 -7.76
N ARG A 27 -0.65 -11.60 -6.88
CA ARG A 27 -2.06 -11.22 -6.79
C ARG A 27 -2.09 -9.69 -6.64
N PRO A 28 -2.77 -8.95 -7.51
CA PRO A 28 -2.77 -7.50 -7.39
C PRO A 28 -3.35 -7.17 -6.01
N PHE A 29 -2.59 -6.40 -5.23
CA PHE A 29 -3.16 -5.60 -4.17
C PHE A 29 -4.37 -4.90 -4.78
N LEU A 30 -5.56 -5.10 -4.18
CA LEU A 30 -6.83 -4.56 -4.65
C LEU A 30 -6.64 -3.05 -4.86
N TYR A 31 -6.46 -2.57 -6.07
CA TYR A 31 -5.97 -1.20 -6.30
C TYR A 31 -6.80 -0.19 -5.52
N THR A 32 -6.14 0.62 -4.68
CA THR A 32 -6.75 1.81 -4.09
C THR A 32 -7.26 2.65 -5.25
N THR A 33 -8.56 2.91 -5.25
CA THR A 33 -9.16 3.71 -6.32
C THR A 33 -8.85 5.16 -6.03
N PRO A 34 -8.29 5.93 -6.97
CA PRO A 34 -8.00 7.33 -6.74
C PRO A 34 -9.33 8.08 -6.61
N VAL A 35 -9.38 9.05 -5.68
CA VAL A 35 -10.60 9.78 -5.37
C VAL A 35 -10.32 11.27 -5.52
N ARG A 36 -11.02 11.92 -6.45
CA ARG A 36 -11.12 13.39 -6.49
C ARG A 36 -12.22 13.79 -5.54
N PHE A 37 -11.87 14.27 -4.36
CA PHE A 37 -12.86 14.68 -3.37
C PHE A 37 -12.91 16.21 -3.27
N PRO A 38 -14.10 16.83 -3.38
CA PRO A 38 -14.25 18.24 -3.02
C PRO A 38 -14.09 18.38 -1.49
N CYS A 39 -13.38 19.41 -1.03
CA CYS A 39 -13.29 19.71 0.40
C CYS A 39 -14.69 20.15 0.92
N PRO A 40 -15.19 19.66 2.08
CA PRO A 40 -14.56 18.82 3.13
C PRO A 40 -14.96 17.31 3.10
N LEU A 41 -14.22 16.48 3.87
CA LEU A 41 -14.51 15.04 4.05
C LEU A 41 -15.89 14.80 4.70
N PRO A 42 -16.59 13.70 4.37
CA PRO A 42 -17.85 13.32 5.03
C PRO A 42 -17.65 13.01 6.52
N ALA A 43 -18.71 13.19 7.31
CA ALA A 43 -18.67 12.90 8.75
C ALA A 43 -18.33 11.43 9.05
N GLU A 44 -18.81 10.49 8.24
CA GLU A 44 -18.54 9.06 8.43
C GLU A 44 -17.05 8.72 8.27
N VAL A 45 -16.34 9.49 7.44
CA VAL A 45 -14.89 9.37 7.26
C VAL A 45 -14.16 9.87 8.50
N HIS A 46 -14.62 10.95 9.12
CA HIS A 46 -14.05 11.45 10.38
C HIS A 46 -14.19 10.45 11.53
N ASP A 47 -15.37 9.83 11.68
CA ASP A 47 -15.58 8.76 12.67
C ASP A 47 -14.64 7.58 12.43
N GLY A 48 -14.46 7.17 11.16
CA GLY A 48 -13.51 6.13 10.79
C GLY A 48 -12.06 6.49 11.12
N LEU A 49 -11.67 7.74 10.89
CA LEU A 49 -10.31 8.21 11.20
C LEU A 49 -10.01 8.27 12.70
N ALA A 50 -10.99 8.64 13.53
CA ALA A 50 -10.84 8.59 14.98
C ALA A 50 -10.58 7.16 15.47
N GLU A 51 -11.35 6.18 14.96
CA GLU A 51 -11.13 4.75 15.26
C GLU A 51 -9.76 4.27 14.76
N LEU A 52 -9.37 4.70 13.55
CA LEU A 52 -8.07 4.37 12.96
C LEU A 52 -6.91 4.88 13.82
N GLU A 53 -6.97 6.15 14.27
CA GLU A 53 -5.96 6.75 15.14
C GLU A 53 -5.87 6.03 16.47
N GLN A 54 -7.01 5.66 17.08
CA GLN A 54 -7.02 4.91 18.34
C GLN A 54 -6.32 3.54 18.22
N ARG A 55 -6.54 2.82 17.11
CA ARG A 55 -5.98 1.48 16.90
C ARG A 55 -4.51 1.48 16.49
N VAL A 56 -4.13 2.46 15.68
CA VAL A 56 -2.84 2.44 14.96
C VAL A 56 -1.87 3.51 15.48
N GLY A 57 -2.34 4.44 16.30
CA GLY A 57 -1.58 5.61 16.77
C GLY A 57 -0.31 5.25 17.55
N GLU A 58 -0.37 4.24 18.42
CA GLU A 58 0.82 3.77 19.16
C GLU A 58 1.87 3.14 18.22
N ASP A 59 1.42 2.64 17.08
CA ASP A 59 2.18 1.81 16.15
C ASP A 59 2.80 2.61 14.99
N VAL A 60 2.65 3.94 15.01
CA VAL A 60 3.21 4.86 13.99
C VAL A 60 4.70 4.63 13.76
N GLN A 61 5.48 4.37 14.81
CA GLN A 61 6.92 4.11 14.68
C GLN A 61 7.20 2.79 13.95
N GLY A 62 6.35 1.77 14.14
CA GLY A 62 6.41 0.50 13.42
C GLY A 62 6.15 0.72 11.93
N ILE A 63 5.09 1.44 11.60
CA ILE A 63 4.72 1.76 10.21
C ILE A 63 5.82 2.55 9.51
N VAL A 64 6.32 3.61 10.15
CA VAL A 64 7.42 4.44 9.61
C VAL A 64 8.65 3.60 9.32
N ARG A 65 9.02 2.70 10.24
CA ARG A 65 10.15 1.78 10.07
C ARG A 65 9.92 0.84 8.90
N SER A 66 8.76 0.21 8.80
CA SER A 66 8.39 -0.68 7.69
C SER A 66 8.44 0.05 6.35
N LEU A 67 7.90 1.27 6.26
CA LEU A 67 7.92 2.10 5.05
C LEU A 67 9.35 2.47 4.61
N VAL A 68 10.17 2.93 5.54
CA VAL A 68 11.58 3.28 5.25
C VAL A 68 12.37 2.03 4.83
N ASN A 69 12.18 0.91 5.50
CA ASN A 69 12.84 -0.35 5.13
C ASN A 69 12.43 -0.82 3.72
N TYR A 70 11.15 -0.68 3.37
CA TYR A 70 10.65 -0.98 2.03
C TYR A 70 11.33 -0.08 0.98
N THR A 71 11.32 1.24 1.17
CA THR A 71 11.96 2.19 0.22
C THR A 71 13.47 1.98 0.08
N VAL A 72 14.18 1.68 1.17
CA VAL A 72 15.62 1.34 1.14
C VAL A 72 15.85 0.03 0.39
N SER A 73 15.03 -0.98 0.63
CA SER A 73 15.13 -2.27 -0.08
C SER A 73 14.92 -2.10 -1.59
N VAL A 74 13.91 -1.32 -1.99
CA VAL A 74 13.64 -1.00 -3.41
C VAL A 74 14.80 -0.22 -4.02
N HIS A 75 15.33 0.79 -3.32
CA HIS A 75 16.47 1.58 -3.77
C HIS A 75 17.71 0.69 -3.97
N ASN A 76 18.03 -0.17 -3.00
CA ASN A 76 19.17 -1.09 -3.06
C ASN A 76 19.02 -2.12 -4.18
N ALA A 77 17.81 -2.61 -4.45
CA ALA A 77 17.55 -3.49 -5.58
C ALA A 77 17.84 -2.77 -6.91
N ARG A 78 17.44 -1.51 -7.04
CA ARG A 78 17.70 -0.69 -8.23
C ARG A 78 19.19 -0.40 -8.42
N THR A 79 19.90 0.02 -7.36
CA THR A 79 21.33 0.34 -7.45
C THR A 79 22.20 -0.89 -7.73
N ARG A 80 21.82 -2.06 -7.21
CA ARG A 80 22.46 -3.34 -7.58
C ARG A 80 22.27 -3.66 -9.06
N ALA A 81 21.08 -3.44 -9.61
CA ALA A 81 20.81 -3.68 -11.03
C ALA A 81 21.62 -2.76 -11.95
N THR A 82 21.92 -1.53 -11.51
CA THR A 82 22.68 -0.53 -12.30
C THR A 82 24.19 -0.53 -12.00
N GLY A 83 24.69 -1.39 -11.11
CA GLY A 83 26.10 -1.44 -10.72
C GLY A 83 26.61 -0.22 -9.94
N SER A 84 25.74 0.72 -9.57
CA SER A 84 26.09 2.00 -8.92
C SER A 84 25.92 1.92 -7.40
N GLY A 85 26.54 0.93 -6.76
CA GLY A 85 26.38 0.65 -5.34
C GLY A 85 27.00 1.73 -4.45
N SER A 86 26.21 2.70 -4.00
CA SER A 86 26.58 3.63 -2.93
C SER A 86 25.77 3.32 -1.67
N ALA A 87 26.45 3.32 -0.51
CA ALA A 87 25.80 3.16 0.78
C ALA A 87 24.90 4.36 1.07
N THR A 88 23.65 4.12 1.49
CA THR A 88 22.76 5.21 1.89
C THR A 88 23.30 5.90 3.14
N THR A 89 23.55 7.20 3.06
CA THR A 89 24.08 7.98 4.19
C THR A 89 23.05 8.15 5.30
N VAL A 90 23.51 8.32 6.55
CA VAL A 90 22.64 8.53 7.73
C VAL A 90 21.74 9.76 7.57
N SER A 91 22.23 10.82 6.92
CA SER A 91 21.45 12.04 6.67
C SER A 91 20.25 11.81 5.74
N VAL A 92 20.41 10.95 4.72
CA VAL A 92 19.30 10.53 3.83
C VAL A 92 18.28 9.70 4.59
N LEU A 93 18.72 8.74 5.42
CA LEU A 93 17.81 7.92 6.22
C LEU A 93 16.97 8.76 7.19
N ASN A 94 17.58 9.75 7.87
CA ASN A 94 16.86 10.65 8.77
C ASN A 94 15.85 11.54 8.02
N ARG A 95 16.17 11.98 6.81
CA ARG A 95 15.21 12.70 5.95
C ARG A 95 14.03 11.82 5.57
N ARG A 96 14.28 10.58 5.13
CA ARG A 96 13.24 9.60 4.81
C ARG A 96 12.34 9.29 6.00
N ARG A 97 12.90 9.09 7.19
CA ARG A 97 12.12 8.86 8.42
C ARG A 97 11.21 10.03 8.76
N ARG A 98 11.70 11.27 8.63
CA ARG A 98 10.89 12.47 8.86
C ARG A 98 9.75 12.60 7.85
N ALA A 99 10.03 12.40 6.56
CA ALA A 99 9.02 12.40 5.51
C ALA A 99 7.97 11.28 5.72
N ALA A 100 8.42 10.06 6.02
CA ALA A 100 7.56 8.92 6.34
C ALA A 100 6.64 9.24 7.51
N ARG A 101 7.20 9.75 8.62
CA ARG A 101 6.42 10.09 9.81
C ARG A 101 5.38 11.17 9.52
N ALA A 102 5.77 12.24 8.83
CA ALA A 102 4.85 13.32 8.49
C ALA A 102 3.70 12.81 7.61
N TRP A 103 4.00 11.97 6.62
CA TRP A 103 2.99 11.41 5.74
C TRP A 103 2.06 10.43 6.45
N VAL A 104 2.59 9.53 7.27
CA VAL A 104 1.77 8.59 8.06
C VAL A 104 0.84 9.36 9.00
N LEU A 105 1.33 10.38 9.70
CA LEU A 105 0.48 11.21 10.55
C LEU A 105 -0.58 11.97 9.76
N ALA A 106 -0.24 12.48 8.57
CA ALA A 106 -1.22 13.11 7.69
C ALA A 106 -2.34 12.14 7.28
N ILE A 107 -2.00 10.87 7.00
CA ILE A 107 -2.98 9.83 6.69
C ILE A 107 -3.89 9.55 7.89
N LEU A 108 -3.31 9.28 9.06
CA LEU A 108 -4.09 8.93 10.25
C LEU A 108 -5.00 10.07 10.73
N THR A 109 -4.58 11.31 10.53
CA THR A 109 -5.37 12.50 10.88
C THR A 109 -6.25 13.02 9.74
N GLY A 110 -6.32 12.31 8.61
CA GLY A 110 -7.16 12.65 7.46
C GLY A 110 -6.83 13.97 6.77
N ARG A 111 -5.58 14.41 6.79
CA ARG A 111 -5.17 15.67 6.16
C ARG A 111 -5.13 15.53 4.65
N VAL A 112 -6.11 16.13 3.98
CA VAL A 112 -6.28 16.12 2.53
C VAL A 112 -6.34 17.53 1.92
N ASP A 113 -5.93 18.55 2.67
CA ASP A 113 -5.89 19.93 2.17
C ASP A 113 -4.81 20.11 1.08
N GLY A 114 -4.96 21.17 0.27
CA GLY A 114 -4.05 21.42 -0.85
C GLY A 114 -2.59 21.55 -0.44
N THR A 115 -2.31 22.13 0.73
CA THR A 115 -0.96 22.25 1.28
C THR A 115 -0.35 20.88 1.58
N THR A 116 -1.13 19.97 2.17
CA THR A 116 -0.72 18.61 2.49
C THR A 116 -0.46 17.82 1.21
N LEU A 117 -1.38 17.89 0.23
CA LEU A 117 -1.23 17.19 -1.04
C LEU A 117 -0.04 17.72 -1.86
N HIS A 118 0.19 19.02 -1.85
CA HIS A 118 1.38 19.63 -2.45
C HIS A 118 2.66 19.18 -1.75
N THR A 119 2.68 19.17 -0.42
CA THR A 119 3.83 18.71 0.37
C THR A 119 4.11 17.22 0.15
N LEU A 120 3.07 16.40 0.05
CA LEU A 120 3.16 14.99 -0.29
C LEU A 120 3.90 14.79 -1.62
N THR A 121 3.43 15.44 -2.68
CA THR A 121 3.91 15.26 -4.06
C THR A 121 5.29 15.88 -4.28
N HIS A 122 5.58 17.04 -3.71
CA HIS A 122 6.80 17.81 -3.99
C HIS A 122 7.90 17.61 -2.94
N THR A 123 7.56 17.09 -1.75
CA THR A 123 8.54 16.95 -0.65
C THR A 123 8.62 15.53 -0.11
N TRP A 124 7.53 14.96 0.41
CA TRP A 124 7.63 13.69 1.15
C TRP A 124 7.93 12.50 0.23
N LEU A 125 7.18 12.34 -0.86
CA LEU A 125 7.38 11.24 -1.82
C LEU A 125 8.77 11.28 -2.48
N PRO A 126 9.23 12.42 -3.03
CA PRO A 126 10.54 12.43 -3.68
C PRO A 126 11.69 12.15 -2.70
N GLN A 127 11.56 12.54 -1.43
CA GLN A 127 12.52 12.19 -0.38
C GLN A 127 12.50 10.69 -0.07
N LEU A 128 11.32 10.08 0.02
CA LEU A 128 11.16 8.65 0.29
C LEU A 128 11.71 7.78 -0.84
N ILE A 129 11.38 8.10 -2.08
CA ILE A 129 11.78 7.33 -3.26
C ILE A 129 13.23 7.65 -3.66
N GLY A 130 13.69 8.87 -3.38
CA GLY A 130 15.00 9.36 -3.82
C GLY A 130 15.03 9.66 -5.31
N THR A 131 13.98 10.29 -5.84
CA THR A 131 13.91 10.77 -7.23
C THR A 131 14.47 12.18 -7.39
N GLY A 132 14.69 12.91 -6.29
CA GLY A 132 15.12 14.31 -6.34
C GLY A 132 13.93 15.24 -6.62
N PRO A 133 14.08 16.34 -7.36
CA PRO A 133 12.98 17.25 -7.67
C PRO A 133 12.05 16.75 -8.79
N ASP A 134 12.41 15.67 -9.49
CA ASP A 134 11.60 15.11 -10.57
C ASP A 134 10.41 14.33 -10.00
N THR A 135 9.24 14.95 -10.07
CA THR A 135 7.96 14.41 -9.58
C THR A 135 7.39 13.34 -10.52
N SER A 136 7.67 13.41 -11.82
CA SER A 136 7.20 12.42 -12.80
C SER A 136 7.75 11.02 -12.54
N LEU A 137 9.03 10.94 -12.14
CA LEU A 137 9.68 9.69 -11.74
C LEU A 137 9.14 9.13 -10.42
N ALA A 138 8.43 9.94 -9.63
CA ALA A 138 7.88 9.56 -8.34
C ALA A 138 6.50 8.89 -8.43
N VAL A 139 5.80 8.99 -9.57
CA VAL A 139 4.42 8.52 -9.72
C VAL A 139 4.30 7.01 -9.47
N ALA A 140 4.88 6.17 -10.33
CA ALA A 140 4.73 4.71 -10.21
C ALA A 140 5.28 4.13 -8.89
N PRO A 141 6.44 4.57 -8.36
CA PRO A 141 6.87 4.18 -7.02
C PRO A 141 5.94 4.71 -5.93
N GLY A 142 5.37 5.90 -6.11
CA GLY A 142 4.41 6.50 -5.18
C GLY A 142 3.14 5.69 -5.05
N GLU A 143 2.56 5.23 -6.16
CA GLU A 143 1.40 4.33 -6.14
C GLU A 143 1.68 3.06 -5.32
N ARG A 144 2.86 2.46 -5.51
CA ARG A 144 3.28 1.28 -4.73
C ARG A 144 3.43 1.58 -3.25
N LEU A 145 3.88 2.79 -2.89
CA LEU A 145 3.98 3.20 -1.49
C LEU A 145 2.60 3.43 -0.85
N VAL A 146 1.63 3.97 -1.60
CA VAL A 146 0.24 4.07 -1.14
C VAL A 146 -0.33 2.67 -0.87
N GLU A 147 -0.15 1.72 -1.79
CA GLU A 147 -0.60 0.33 -1.60
C GLU A 147 0.10 -0.36 -0.44
N PHE A 148 1.41 -0.14 -0.30
CA PHE A 148 2.16 -0.64 0.85
C PHE A 148 1.56 -0.12 2.16
N LEU A 149 1.30 1.19 2.25
CA LEU A 149 0.71 1.80 3.44
C LEU A 149 -0.70 1.27 3.71
N ARG A 150 -1.53 1.10 2.69
CA ARG A 150 -2.84 0.46 2.82
C ARG A 150 -2.71 -0.90 3.47
N GLY A 151 -1.95 -1.82 2.88
CA GLY A 151 -1.79 -3.16 3.42
C GLY A 151 -1.17 -3.18 4.83
N ASN A 152 -0.17 -2.33 5.08
CA ASN A 152 0.55 -2.25 6.34
C ASN A 152 -0.33 -1.72 7.50
N ILE A 153 -1.19 -0.74 7.23
CA ILE A 153 -2.13 -0.18 8.21
C ILE A 153 -3.33 -1.11 8.37
N SER A 154 -3.90 -1.63 7.28
CA SER A 154 -5.04 -2.56 7.35
C SER A 154 -4.71 -3.82 8.15
N ALA A 155 -3.51 -4.36 8.02
CA ALA A 155 -3.07 -5.50 8.82
C ALA A 155 -3.10 -5.20 10.33
N ARG A 156 -2.75 -3.97 10.74
CA ARG A 156 -2.78 -3.54 12.14
C ARG A 156 -4.18 -3.31 12.66
N VAL A 157 -5.06 -2.75 11.83
CA VAL A 157 -6.47 -2.60 12.17
C VAL A 157 -7.12 -3.96 12.45
N MET A 158 -6.69 -5.00 11.72
CA MET A 158 -7.24 -6.36 11.76
C MET A 158 -6.46 -7.33 12.65
N ASP A 159 -5.50 -6.88 13.46
CA ASP A 159 -4.58 -7.76 14.18
C ASP A 159 -5.27 -8.60 15.27
N GLU A 160 -6.34 -8.07 15.88
CA GLU A 160 -7.06 -8.73 16.96
C GLU A 160 -8.32 -9.49 16.43
N PRO A 161 -8.35 -10.83 16.43
CA PRO A 161 -9.44 -11.61 15.84
C PRO A 161 -10.75 -11.57 16.65
N ALA A 162 -10.70 -11.09 17.90
CA ALA A 162 -11.86 -10.98 18.79
C ALA A 162 -12.61 -9.65 18.66
N ASP A 163 -12.09 -8.71 17.86
CA ASP A 163 -12.60 -7.36 17.80
C ASP A 163 -13.88 -7.20 16.96
N ASN A 164 -14.60 -6.13 17.26
CA ASN A 164 -15.81 -5.76 16.54
C ASN A 164 -15.49 -5.34 15.09
N LEU A 165 -15.91 -6.18 14.14
CA LEU A 165 -15.71 -5.97 12.70
C LEU A 165 -16.30 -4.66 12.17
N VAL A 166 -17.33 -4.09 12.82
CA VAL A 166 -17.92 -2.81 12.41
C VAL A 166 -16.93 -1.66 12.62
N LEU A 167 -16.17 -1.69 13.71
CA LEU A 167 -15.15 -0.68 14.00
C LEU A 167 -13.99 -0.80 13.01
N HIS A 168 -13.59 -2.02 12.66
CA HIS A 168 -12.61 -2.25 11.61
C HIS A 168 -13.07 -1.69 10.27
N ALA A 169 -14.31 -1.95 9.88
CA ALA A 169 -14.86 -1.46 8.62
C ALA A 169 -14.86 0.08 8.55
N LYS A 170 -15.22 0.77 9.65
CA LYS A 170 -15.16 2.23 9.75
C LYS A 170 -13.72 2.75 9.61
N ALA A 171 -12.78 2.18 10.35
CA ALA A 171 -11.37 2.56 10.29
C ALA A 171 -10.78 2.36 8.89
N LEU A 172 -11.07 1.22 8.27
CA LEU A 172 -10.62 0.89 6.91
C LEU A 172 -11.27 1.81 5.88
N HIS A 173 -12.55 2.16 6.03
CA HIS A 173 -13.20 3.11 5.14
C HIS A 173 -12.53 4.49 5.18
N GLY A 174 -12.28 5.02 6.39
CA GLY A 174 -11.58 6.29 6.55
C GLY A 174 -10.18 6.28 5.93
N LEU A 175 -9.44 5.19 6.15
CA LEU A 175 -8.12 4.97 5.54
C LEU A 175 -8.21 4.98 4.00
N GLU A 176 -9.13 4.21 3.42
CA GLU A 176 -9.25 4.06 1.97
C GLU A 176 -9.61 5.38 1.27
N VAL A 177 -10.48 6.20 1.87
CA VAL A 177 -10.81 7.52 1.33
C VAL A 177 -9.58 8.43 1.32
N VAL A 178 -8.85 8.52 2.44
CA VAL A 178 -7.66 9.38 2.55
C VAL A 178 -6.55 8.92 1.61
N LEU A 179 -6.29 7.62 1.54
CA LEU A 179 -5.30 7.05 0.62
C LEU A 179 -5.72 7.24 -0.84
N GLY A 180 -7.01 7.14 -1.16
CA GLY A 180 -7.54 7.40 -2.50
C GLY A 180 -7.30 8.86 -2.95
N ILE A 181 -7.48 9.82 -2.04
CA ILE A 181 -7.19 11.24 -2.33
C ILE A 181 -5.69 11.48 -2.48
N HIS A 182 -4.87 10.90 -1.60
CA HIS A 182 -3.41 10.98 -1.70
C HIS A 182 -2.91 10.37 -3.02
N LEU A 183 -3.46 9.21 -3.41
CA LEU A 183 -3.13 8.55 -4.68
C LEU A 183 -3.51 9.42 -5.87
N GLN A 184 -4.68 10.05 -5.85
CA GLN A 184 -5.09 10.96 -6.91
C GLN A 184 -4.09 12.12 -7.05
N ALA A 185 -3.65 12.72 -5.95
CA ALA A 185 -2.64 13.78 -5.97
C ALA A 185 -1.30 13.29 -6.57
N VAL A 186 -0.89 12.05 -6.29
CA VAL A 186 0.29 11.45 -6.91
C VAL A 186 0.11 11.27 -8.42
N ARG A 187 -1.08 10.86 -8.87
CA ARG A 187 -1.39 10.64 -10.29
C ARG A 187 -1.52 11.93 -11.09
N ASP A 188 -2.03 12.99 -10.48
CA ASP A 188 -2.16 14.28 -11.15
C ASP A 188 -0.78 14.85 -11.56
N GLN A 189 0.31 14.48 -10.86
CA GLN A 189 1.69 14.82 -11.26
C GLN A 189 2.14 14.20 -12.60
N ALA A 190 1.45 13.18 -13.11
CA ALA A 190 1.76 12.60 -14.42
C ALA A 190 1.06 13.33 -15.57
N ALA A 191 0.07 14.18 -15.26
CA ALA A 191 -0.73 14.89 -16.24
C ALA A 191 -0.25 16.32 -16.51
N ASP A 192 0.64 16.84 -15.65
CA ASP A 192 1.33 18.13 -15.77
C ASP A 192 2.66 17.99 -16.53
#